data_AF-A0A3D1LC83-F1
#
_entry.id   AF-A0A3D1LC83-F1
#
_cell.length_a   1.000
_cell.length_b   1.000
_cell.length_c   1.000
_cell.angle_alpha   90.00
_cell.angle_beta   90.00
_cell.angle_gamma   90.00
#
_symmetry.space_group_name_H-M   'P 1'
#
loop_
_entity.id
_entity.type
_entity.pdbx_description
1 polymer ?
#
loop_
_entity_poly.entity_id
_entity_poly.type
_entity_poly.pdbx_seq_one_letter_code
_entity_poly.pdbx_strand_id
1 'polypeptide(L)'
;MKWLKQAGFAAVRRLPEGVFPALTDTVVAVGIRKAEAKDAGLYSYLGVLETDGKPVSLYGKRLEAEISMEALCPEEQGAKRCMQAADALVTKLSGGVPGLTISRICAEECRFAADTDCYSCKVTAHALAYVYALANEEETEFTDFILKGEVQ
;
A
#
# COMPACT_ATOMS: atom_id res chain seq x y z
N MET A 1 -1.57 -2.45 6.67
CA MET A 1 -2.51 -1.96 7.71
C MET A 1 -1.82 -1.38 8.95
N LYS A 2 -0.82 -2.05 9.55
CA LYS A 2 -0.09 -1.54 10.74
C LYS A 2 0.45 -0.11 10.57
N TRP A 3 1.05 0.18 9.41
CA TRP A 3 1.59 1.50 9.08
C TRP A 3 0.54 2.63 9.16
N LEU A 4 -0.67 2.42 8.63
CA LEU A 4 -1.76 3.41 8.73
C LEU A 4 -2.19 3.65 10.17
N LYS A 5 -2.31 2.59 10.98
CA LYS A 5 -2.67 2.72 12.39
C LYS A 5 -1.61 3.47 13.19
N GLN A 6 -0.33 3.21 12.92
CA GLN A 6 0.78 3.97 13.50
C GLN A 6 0.79 5.44 13.07
N ALA A 7 0.25 5.73 11.88
CA ALA A 7 0.05 7.09 11.39
C ALA A 7 -1.22 7.78 11.95
N GLY A 8 -1.95 7.14 12.87
CA GLY A 8 -3.13 7.70 13.53
C GLY A 8 -4.45 7.43 12.82
N PHE A 9 -4.48 6.65 11.74
CA PHE A 9 -5.73 6.30 11.06
C PHE A 9 -6.41 5.09 11.72
N ALA A 10 -7.72 5.19 11.93
CA ALA A 10 -8.56 4.02 12.17
C ALA A 10 -8.71 3.24 10.85
N ALA A 11 -7.78 2.33 10.58
CA ALA A 11 -7.76 1.57 9.34
C ALA A 11 -8.47 0.21 9.50
N VAL A 12 -9.25 -0.18 8.49
CA VAL A 12 -9.91 -1.50 8.35
C VAL A 12 -9.65 -2.09 6.97
N ARG A 13 -9.71 -3.43 6.83
CA ARG A 13 -9.68 -4.05 5.51
C ARG A 13 -11.03 -3.81 4.84
N ARG A 14 -11.02 -3.37 3.59
CA ARG A 14 -12.23 -3.27 2.78
C ARG A 14 -12.75 -4.70 2.55
N LEU A 15 -13.97 -4.97 3.01
CA LEU A 15 -14.70 -6.18 2.66
C LEU A 15 -15.09 -6.11 1.17
N PRO A 16 -15.23 -7.25 0.47
CA PRO A 16 -15.90 -7.27 -0.84
C PRO A 16 -17.24 -6.54 -0.77
N GLU A 17 -17.76 -6.05 -1.89
CA GLU A 17 -19.02 -5.28 -1.92
C GLU A 17 -20.11 -5.98 -1.09
N GLY A 18 -20.54 -5.32 -0.02
CA GLY A 18 -21.53 -5.86 0.91
C GLY A 18 -21.15 -5.73 2.39
N VAL A 19 -21.82 -4.76 3.03
CA VAL A 19 -21.94 -4.55 4.48
C VAL A 19 -20.67 -4.01 5.17
N PHE A 20 -20.53 -2.68 5.13
CA PHE A 20 -19.79 -1.98 6.18
C PHE A 20 -20.71 -1.83 7.40
N PRO A 21 -20.25 -2.14 8.62
CA PRO A 21 -21.03 -1.86 9.82
C PRO A 21 -21.25 -0.35 9.96
N ALA A 22 -22.33 0.04 10.64
CA ALA A 22 -22.60 1.44 10.96
C ALA A 22 -21.34 2.08 11.58
N LEU A 23 -20.84 3.14 10.94
CA LEU A 23 -19.61 3.79 11.33
C LEU A 23 -19.87 4.68 12.55
N THR A 24 -19.14 4.47 13.62
CA THR A 24 -19.18 5.36 14.80
C THR A 24 -18.13 6.47 14.75
N ASP A 25 -17.14 6.32 13.86
CA ASP A 25 -16.09 7.32 13.63
C ASP A 25 -15.54 7.21 12.20
N THR A 26 -14.72 8.18 11.80
CA THR A 26 -14.01 8.19 10.52
C THR A 26 -13.02 7.03 10.45
N VAL A 27 -13.11 6.24 9.38
CA VAL A 27 -12.21 5.10 9.13
C VAL A 27 -11.59 5.15 7.73
N VAL A 28 -10.44 4.51 7.57
CA VAL A 28 -9.82 4.27 6.26
C VAL A 28 -10.00 2.80 5.89
N ALA A 29 -10.88 2.52 4.93
CA ALA A 29 -11.04 1.21 4.34
C ALA A 29 -9.93 0.95 3.32
N VAL A 30 -9.25 -0.20 3.39
CA VAL A 30 -8.09 -0.53 2.53
C VAL A 30 -8.31 -1.83 1.78
N GLY A 31 -8.19 -1.79 0.45
CA GLY A 31 -8.27 -2.96 -0.43
C GLY A 31 -7.20 -2.94 -1.52
N ILE A 32 -6.97 -4.11 -2.13
CA ILE A 32 -6.14 -4.25 -3.32
C ILE A 32 -7.09 -4.37 -4.52
N ARG A 33 -6.95 -3.48 -5.51
CA ARG A 33 -7.71 -3.54 -6.77
C ARG A 33 -7.05 -4.48 -7.77
N LYS A 34 -5.73 -4.39 -7.87
CA LYS A 34 -4.94 -5.20 -8.78
C LYS A 34 -3.58 -5.47 -8.14
N ALA A 35 -3.05 -6.67 -8.34
CA ALA A 35 -1.66 -7.01 -8.06
C ALA A 35 -1.16 -7.90 -9.18
N GLU A 36 -0.02 -7.56 -9.78
CA GLU A 36 0.52 -8.23 -10.95
C GLU A 36 2.03 -8.38 -10.80
N ALA A 37 2.54 -9.58 -11.06
CA ALA A 37 3.96 -9.81 -11.29
C ALA A 37 4.24 -9.61 -12.78
N LYS A 38 5.09 -8.65 -13.13
CA LYS A 38 5.39 -8.37 -14.55
C LYS A 38 6.24 -9.45 -15.22
N ASP A 39 6.97 -10.24 -14.43
CA ASP A 39 7.92 -11.22 -14.94
C ASP A 39 7.45 -12.67 -14.67
N ALA A 40 7.18 -13.40 -15.76
CA ALA A 40 6.72 -14.79 -15.74
C ALA A 40 7.85 -15.84 -15.56
N GLY A 41 9.13 -15.45 -15.66
CA GLY A 41 10.29 -16.35 -15.44
C GLY A 41 10.55 -16.62 -13.95
N LEU A 42 11.40 -17.58 -13.58
CA LEU A 42 11.61 -17.96 -12.17
C LEU A 42 12.13 -16.77 -11.32
N TYR A 43 13.15 -16.06 -11.80
CA TYR A 43 13.74 -14.85 -11.18
C TYR A 43 14.32 -13.92 -12.26
N SER A 44 14.12 -12.61 -12.10
CA SER A 44 14.74 -11.54 -12.92
C SER A 44 15.87 -10.89 -12.15
N TYR A 45 16.95 -10.47 -12.82
CA TYR A 45 17.96 -9.62 -12.19
C TYR A 45 17.36 -8.24 -11.88
N LEU A 46 17.48 -7.80 -10.64
CA LEU A 46 16.90 -6.55 -10.13
C LEU A 46 17.94 -5.45 -9.88
N GLY A 47 19.23 -5.78 -9.81
CA GLY A 47 20.32 -4.83 -9.55
C GLY A 47 21.39 -5.39 -8.62
N VAL A 48 22.27 -4.51 -8.12
CA VAL A 48 23.29 -4.83 -7.11
C VAL A 48 23.00 -4.02 -5.85
N LEU A 49 23.10 -4.67 -4.70
CA LEU A 49 23.10 -4.04 -3.39
C LEU A 49 24.53 -4.01 -2.83
N GLU A 50 24.96 -2.91 -2.24
CA GLU A 50 26.16 -2.94 -1.40
C GLU A 50 25.79 -3.40 0.01
N THR A 51 26.30 -4.56 0.42
CA THR A 51 26.15 -5.09 1.78
C THR A 51 27.53 -5.36 2.36
N ASP A 52 27.83 -4.77 3.51
CA ASP A 52 29.13 -4.92 4.19
C ASP A 52 30.34 -4.63 3.27
N GLY A 53 30.21 -3.65 2.38
CA GLY A 53 31.25 -3.24 1.43
C GLY A 53 31.48 -4.20 0.26
N LYS A 54 30.60 -5.20 0.08
CA LYS A 54 30.62 -6.11 -1.07
C LYS A 54 29.39 -5.93 -1.96
N PRO A 55 29.53 -5.97 -3.29
CA PRO A 55 28.40 -6.00 -4.20
C PRO A 55 27.70 -7.36 -4.11
N VAL A 56 26.38 -7.35 -3.90
CA VAL A 56 25.52 -8.53 -3.88
C VAL A 56 24.48 -8.39 -4.99
N SER A 57 24.48 -9.33 -5.94
CA SER A 57 23.49 -9.35 -7.01
C SER A 57 22.10 -9.72 -6.49
N LEU A 58 21.09 -8.91 -6.84
CA LEU A 58 19.70 -9.12 -6.48
C LEU A 58 18.96 -9.81 -7.62
N TYR A 59 18.33 -10.94 -7.30
CA TYR A 59 17.43 -11.65 -8.22
C TYR A 59 16.06 -11.78 -7.58
N GLY A 60 15.01 -11.48 -8.34
CA GLY A 60 13.67 -11.42 -7.79
C GLY A 60 12.57 -11.14 -8.82
N LYS A 61 11.43 -10.71 -8.32
CA LYS A 61 10.24 -10.35 -9.07
C LYS A 61 9.78 -8.96 -8.67
N ARG A 62 9.48 -8.16 -9.69
CA ARG A 62 8.79 -6.88 -9.51
C ARG A 62 7.29 -7.12 -9.48
N LEU A 63 6.67 -6.69 -8.38
CA LEU A 63 5.22 -6.68 -8.18
C LEU A 63 4.71 -5.25 -8.33
N GLU A 64 3.71 -5.07 -9.17
CA GLU A 64 2.98 -3.82 -9.29
C GLU A 64 1.60 -4.02 -8.68
N ALA A 65 1.18 -3.10 -7.80
CA ALA A 65 -0.11 -3.15 -7.14
C ALA A 65 -0.85 -1.82 -7.28
N GLU A 66 -2.15 -1.91 -7.49
CA GLU A 66 -3.08 -0.79 -7.34
C GLU A 66 -3.84 -0.99 -6.02
N ILE A 67 -3.58 -0.11 -5.07
CA ILE A 67 -4.18 -0.11 -3.75
C ILE A 67 -5.29 0.91 -3.73
N SER A 68 -6.50 0.49 -3.35
CA SER A 68 -7.64 1.39 -3.15
C SER A 68 -7.84 1.59 -1.67
N MET A 69 -7.85 2.86 -1.27
CA MET A 69 -8.20 3.31 0.06
C MET A 69 -9.44 4.18 -0.04
N GLU A 70 -10.25 4.21 1.01
CA GLU A 70 -11.44 5.04 1.07
C GLU A 70 -11.56 5.58 2.49
N ALA A 71 -11.47 6.91 2.64
CA ALA A 71 -11.82 7.57 3.87
C ALA A 71 -13.35 7.57 3.94
N LEU A 72 -13.90 7.01 5.00
CA LEU A 72 -15.33 6.90 5.24
C LEU A 72 -15.66 7.62 6.54
N CYS A 73 -16.63 8.51 6.51
CA CYS A 73 -16.96 9.39 7.61
C CYS A 73 -18.48 9.38 7.83
N PRO A 74 -18.96 9.11 9.05
CA PRO A 74 -20.40 9.17 9.36
C PRO A 74 -21.02 10.49 8.93
N GLU A 75 -22.30 10.49 8.52
CA GLU A 75 -23.02 11.69 8.07
C GLU A 75 -22.90 12.84 9.08
N GLU A 76 -23.09 12.55 10.36
CA GLU A 76 -23.02 13.49 11.49
C GLU A 76 -21.67 14.21 11.67
N GLN A 77 -20.58 13.67 11.10
CA GLN A 77 -19.26 14.32 11.10
C GLN A 77 -19.02 15.17 9.83
N GLY A 78 -19.83 15.00 8.80
CA GLY A 78 -19.88 15.85 7.61
C GLY A 78 -18.76 15.63 6.58
N ALA A 79 -19.03 16.09 5.35
CA ALA A 79 -18.11 15.95 4.21
C ALA A 79 -16.72 16.55 4.46
N LYS A 80 -16.64 17.65 5.23
CA LYS A 80 -15.38 18.32 5.55
C LYS A 80 -14.40 17.41 6.30
N ARG A 81 -14.91 16.63 7.25
CA ARG A 81 -14.10 15.69 8.03
C ARG A 81 -13.58 14.55 7.13
N CYS A 82 -14.42 14.06 6.23
CA CYS A 82 -14.03 13.06 5.23
C CYS A 82 -12.90 13.55 4.32
N MET A 83 -13.02 14.78 3.79
CA MET A 83 -11.98 15.39 2.95
C MET A 83 -10.67 15.58 3.73
N GLN A 84 -10.73 16.05 4.98
CA GLN A 84 -9.54 16.19 5.84
C GLN A 84 -8.83 14.84 6.06
N ALA A 85 -9.59 13.77 6.27
CA ALA A 85 -9.02 12.43 6.42
C ALA A 85 -8.36 11.94 5.12
N ALA A 86 -8.95 12.23 3.96
CA ALA A 86 -8.37 11.92 2.66
C ALA A 86 -7.09 12.72 2.39
N ASP A 87 -7.07 14.02 2.69
CA ASP A 87 -5.88 14.88 2.54
C ASP A 87 -4.73 14.42 3.45
N ALA A 88 -5.05 14.06 4.70
CA ALA A 88 -4.09 13.49 5.63
C ALA A 88 -3.53 12.16 5.10
N LEU A 89 -4.39 11.31 4.52
CA LEU A 89 -3.97 10.06 3.91
C LEU A 89 -3.05 10.28 2.71
N VAL A 90 -3.38 11.20 1.81
CA VAL A 90 -2.54 11.58 0.67
C VAL A 90 -1.19 12.09 1.14
N THR A 91 -1.17 13.01 2.11
CA THR A 91 0.07 13.55 2.68
C THR A 91 0.93 12.45 3.27
N LYS A 92 0.31 11.50 3.99
CA LYS A 92 1.05 10.38 4.59
C LYS A 92 1.64 9.44 3.54
N LEU A 93 0.88 9.13 2.47
CA LEU A 93 1.35 8.30 1.36
C LEU A 93 2.48 8.96 0.58
N SER A 94 2.40 10.28 0.37
CA SER A 94 3.46 11.07 -0.27
C SER A 94 4.76 11.08 0.53
N GLY A 95 4.69 10.86 1.84
CA GLY A 95 5.86 10.68 2.71
C GLY A 95 6.51 9.29 2.62
N GLY A 96 6.00 8.40 1.78
CA GLY A 96 6.53 7.06 1.57
C GLY A 96 5.94 6.00 2.50
N VAL A 97 5.95 4.76 2.03
CA VAL A 97 5.53 3.58 2.79
C VAL A 97 6.71 2.61 2.83
N PRO A 98 7.21 2.23 4.01
CA PRO A 98 8.35 1.31 4.10
C PRO A 98 8.12 0.03 3.29
N GLY A 99 9.05 -0.24 2.37
CA GLY A 99 9.01 -1.40 1.49
C GLY A 99 8.05 -1.32 0.30
N LEU A 100 7.47 -0.16 0.03
CA LEU A 100 6.71 0.10 -1.20
C LEU A 100 7.17 1.41 -1.82
N THR A 101 7.52 1.37 -3.11
CA THR A 101 7.69 2.60 -3.89
C THR A 101 6.34 3.05 -4.40
N ILE A 102 5.86 4.19 -3.93
CA ILE A 102 4.59 4.77 -4.40
C ILE A 102 4.88 5.62 -5.65
N SER A 103 4.38 5.18 -6.80
CA SER A 103 4.63 5.85 -8.09
C SER A 103 3.55 6.86 -8.47
N ARG A 104 2.33 6.70 -7.95
CA ARG A 104 1.21 7.61 -8.19
C ARG A 104 0.20 7.53 -7.06
N ILE A 105 -0.35 8.68 -6.68
CA ILE A 105 -1.48 8.81 -5.77
C ILE A 105 -2.57 9.62 -6.47
N CYS A 106 -3.83 9.23 -6.33
CA CYS A 106 -4.97 9.94 -6.88
C CYS A 106 -6.10 9.94 -5.86
N ALA A 107 -6.53 11.14 -5.44
CA ALA A 107 -7.73 11.32 -4.63
C ALA A 107 -8.90 11.72 -5.54
N GLU A 108 -10.05 11.12 -5.29
CA GLU A 108 -11.32 11.43 -5.96
C GLU A 108 -12.12 12.42 -5.11
N GLU A 109 -13.15 13.03 -5.72
CA GLU A 109 -14.06 13.94 -5.02
C GLU A 109 -14.80 13.25 -3.87
N CYS A 110 -15.12 14.04 -2.84
CA CYS A 110 -15.95 13.59 -1.73
C CYS A 110 -17.39 13.38 -2.23
N ARG A 111 -17.98 12.24 -1.89
CA ARG A 111 -19.38 11.90 -2.21
C ARG A 111 -20.11 11.39 -0.98
N PHE A 112 -21.42 11.51 -0.99
CA PHE A 112 -22.27 10.85 -0.02
C PHE A 112 -22.68 9.46 -0.55
N ALA A 113 -22.40 8.42 0.24
CA ALA A 113 -22.76 7.04 -0.05
C ALA A 113 -24.05 6.69 0.71
N ALA A 114 -25.18 6.76 0.02
CA ALA A 114 -26.51 6.60 0.63
C ALA A 114 -26.80 5.17 1.12
N ASP A 115 -26.08 4.17 0.60
CA ASP A 115 -26.18 2.78 1.02
C ASP A 115 -25.57 2.52 2.41
N THR A 116 -24.59 3.33 2.80
CA THR A 116 -23.88 3.24 4.09
C THR A 116 -24.01 4.49 4.96
N ASP A 117 -24.84 5.45 4.54
CA ASP A 117 -25.14 6.69 5.24
C ASP A 117 -23.90 7.46 5.69
N CYS A 118 -22.92 7.58 4.79
CA CYS A 118 -21.62 8.15 5.11
C CYS A 118 -21.03 8.95 3.95
N TYR A 119 -20.19 9.92 4.27
CA TYR A 119 -19.31 10.55 3.28
C TYR A 119 -18.12 9.66 2.96
N SER A 120 -17.70 9.69 1.71
CA SER A 120 -16.59 8.90 1.18
C SER A 120 -15.67 9.75 0.32
N CYS A 121 -14.36 9.61 0.53
CA CYS A 121 -13.32 10.06 -0.39
C CYS A 121 -12.43 8.87 -0.75
N LYS A 122 -12.42 8.48 -2.03
CA LYS A 122 -11.56 7.41 -2.51
C LYS A 122 -10.16 7.94 -2.82
N VAL A 123 -9.14 7.20 -2.37
CA VAL A 123 -7.72 7.46 -2.65
C VAL A 123 -7.11 6.20 -3.24
N THR A 124 -6.60 6.27 -4.46
CA THR A 124 -5.92 5.16 -5.13
C THR A 124 -4.42 5.42 -5.17
N ALA A 125 -3.62 4.41 -4.85
CA ALA A 125 -2.17 4.46 -4.93
C ALA A 125 -1.64 3.33 -5.82
N HIS A 126 -0.76 3.68 -6.76
CA HIS A 126 0.05 2.70 -7.48
C HIS A 126 1.35 2.49 -6.72
N ALA A 127 1.61 1.24 -6.36
CA ALA A 127 2.76 0.83 -5.58
C ALA A 127 3.57 -0.23 -6.34
N LEU A 128 4.88 -0.12 -6.23
CA LEU A 128 5.84 -1.13 -6.67
C LEU A 128 6.43 -1.79 -5.43
N ALA A 129 6.51 -3.11 -5.46
CA ALA A 129 7.19 -3.92 -4.47
C ALA A 129 8.13 -4.90 -5.17
N TYR A 130 9.19 -5.32 -4.48
CA TYR A 130 10.13 -6.31 -4.99
C TYR A 130 10.15 -7.50 -4.03
N VAL A 131 10.04 -8.70 -4.59
CA VAL A 131 10.28 -9.95 -3.87
C VAL A 131 11.58 -10.51 -4.41
N TYR A 132 12.63 -10.60 -3.61
CA TYR A 132 13.95 -11.03 -4.07
C TYR A 132 14.60 -12.02 -3.12
N ALA A 133 15.55 -12.79 -3.65
CA ALA A 133 16.49 -13.61 -2.92
C ALA A 133 17.89 -12.98 -3.05
N LEU A 134 18.66 -13.04 -1.97
CA LEU A 134 20.07 -12.65 -1.97
C LEU A 134 20.89 -13.88 -2.39
N ALA A 135 21.68 -13.77 -3.46
CA ALA A 135 22.65 -14.80 -3.83
C ALA A 135 24.03 -14.36 -3.33
N ASN A 136 24.62 -15.13 -2.40
CA ASN A 136 26.02 -14.95 -2.01
C ASN A 136 26.88 -15.80 -2.97
N GLU A 137 27.89 -15.20 -3.60
CA GLU A 137 28.74 -15.88 -4.59
C GLU A 137 29.56 -17.07 -4.03
N GLU A 138 29.56 -17.29 -2.70
CA GLU A 138 30.25 -18.40 -2.03
C GLU A 138 29.36 -19.61 -1.70
N GLU A 139 28.03 -19.51 -1.78
CA GLU A 139 27.11 -20.60 -1.42
C GLU A 139 26.17 -20.95 -2.59
N THR A 140 26.15 -22.23 -2.97
CA THR A 140 25.32 -22.77 -4.07
C THR A 140 23.87 -23.05 -3.65
N GLU A 141 23.46 -22.58 -2.46
CA GLU A 141 22.14 -22.86 -1.89
C GLU A 141 21.38 -21.57 -1.59
N PHE A 142 20.13 -21.51 -2.09
CA PHE A 142 19.19 -20.42 -1.84
C PHE A 142 18.53 -20.63 -0.48
N THR A 143 19.16 -20.20 0.61
CA THR A 143 18.70 -20.54 1.97
C THR A 143 17.82 -19.50 2.66
N ASP A 144 17.75 -18.24 2.20
CA ASP A 144 17.02 -17.21 2.94
C ASP A 144 16.07 -16.35 2.09
N PHE A 145 14.76 -16.48 2.34
CA PHE A 145 13.73 -15.56 1.86
C PHE A 145 13.61 -14.40 2.85
N ILE A 146 14.18 -13.24 2.53
CA ILE A 146 14.05 -12.03 3.33
C ILE A 146 13.17 -11.02 2.60
N LEU A 147 11.96 -10.79 3.13
CA LEU A 147 11.10 -9.69 2.70
C LEU A 147 11.65 -8.36 3.28
N LYS A 148 12.69 -7.79 2.67
CA LYS A 148 13.25 -6.49 3.05
C LYS A 148 12.87 -5.43 2.04
N GLY A 149 12.14 -4.43 2.53
CA GLY A 149 11.83 -3.23 1.80
C GLY A 149 13.01 -2.26 1.75
N GLU A 150 13.30 -1.80 0.52
CA GLU A 150 14.02 -0.59 0.12
C GLU A 150 15.56 -0.64 0.08
N VAL A 151 16.15 -0.04 -0.98
CA VAL A 151 17.32 0.86 -0.90
C VAL A 151 17.18 1.97 -1.95
N GLN A 152 17.52 3.20 -1.52
CA GLN A 152 17.61 4.44 -2.31
C GLN A 152 18.62 4.36 -3.47
#